data_AF-A0A9E2CI08-F1
#
_entry.id   AF-A0A9E2CI08-F1
#
_cell.length_a   1.000
_cell.length_b   1.000
_cell.length_c   1.000
_cell.angle_alpha   90.00
_cell.angle_beta   90.00
_cell.angle_gamma   90.00
#
_symmetry.space_group_name_H-M   'P 1'
#
loop_
_entity.id
_entity.type
_entity.pdbx_description
1 polymer ?
#
loop_
_entity_poly.entity_id
_entity_poly.type
_entity_poly.pdbx_seq_one_letter_code
_entity_poly.pdbx_strand_id
1 'polypeptide(L)'
;MSEANTNPGVATDPDPGRPQLIDVPSPWMRWHWVVLVIAVLGLIPLTILISLLGPDIAFFAVFCIAVLLGLVSLVVILGRQVRGREHLREVLSEGGEVDFAELVRYGTKLHGSFGIIGFLEATVCALSRHGHAGVTIRNAVLPHQAPQIDPIPVNFEARPLDEADESLVAFEEAVDALRDEGLPLAPVPERAEAASPITRRTRRNIALGGGYFNIFMFAGLAALGLRTLWATGRVTGLLVIAAAALVMQLFVARGAQSFFRRAEWFVIPGGVLVRGTRKRAGGSSLHVYDRRKSVLIVHRLRGSVWMALVADDKCHHRSTMTQHEATLLLRAWLSPVPPPPVEQLTDLR
;
A
#
# COMPACT_ATOMS: atom_id res chain seq x y z
N MET A 1 12.46 -28.65 -31.08
CA MET A 1 12.57 -28.47 -29.62
C MET A 1 11.58 -27.39 -29.23
N SER A 2 10.45 -27.80 -28.68
CA SER A 2 9.36 -26.92 -28.26
C SER A 2 9.56 -26.63 -26.78
N GLU A 3 9.84 -25.37 -26.42
CA GLU A 3 9.88 -24.94 -25.02
C GLU A 3 8.46 -25.05 -24.44
N ALA A 4 8.26 -26.03 -23.58
CA ALA A 4 7.05 -26.16 -22.79
C ALA A 4 6.99 -24.98 -21.83
N ASN A 5 6.11 -24.03 -22.15
CA ASN A 5 5.77 -22.90 -21.30
C ASN A 5 4.98 -23.45 -20.09
N THR A 6 5.70 -23.90 -19.07
CA THR A 6 5.14 -24.34 -17.79
C THR A 6 4.55 -23.13 -17.08
N ASN A 7 3.27 -22.85 -17.36
CA ASN A 7 2.48 -21.96 -16.53
C ASN A 7 2.57 -22.47 -15.08
N PRO A 8 3.07 -21.65 -14.12
CA PRO A 8 3.22 -22.09 -12.74
C PRO A 8 1.83 -22.40 -12.16
N GLY A 9 1.66 -23.68 -11.82
CA GLY A 9 0.57 -24.31 -11.09
C GLY A 9 -0.58 -23.43 -10.61
N VAL A 10 -1.62 -23.32 -11.45
CA VAL A 10 -2.97 -23.09 -10.93
C VAL A 10 -3.43 -24.45 -10.42
N ALA A 11 -3.34 -24.65 -9.10
CA ALA A 11 -3.82 -25.88 -8.47
C ALA A 11 -5.31 -26.04 -8.76
N THR A 12 -5.66 -27.08 -9.52
CA THR A 12 -7.04 -27.49 -9.78
C THR A 12 -7.64 -28.04 -8.49
N ASP A 13 -8.69 -27.38 -8.04
CA ASP A 13 -9.52 -27.60 -6.86
C ASP A 13 -8.93 -27.12 -5.50
N PRO A 14 -9.17 -25.85 -5.11
CA PRO A 14 -8.82 -25.38 -3.77
C PRO A 14 -9.69 -26.09 -2.73
N ASP A 15 -9.05 -26.79 -1.78
CA ASP A 15 -9.73 -27.25 -0.57
C ASP A 15 -10.43 -26.04 0.08
N PRO A 16 -11.78 -25.99 0.10
CA PRO A 16 -12.54 -24.80 0.51
C PRO A 16 -12.28 -24.42 1.98
N GLY A 17 -11.62 -25.29 2.75
CA GLY A 17 -11.20 -25.02 4.12
C GLY A 17 -9.81 -24.40 4.28
N ARG A 18 -8.93 -24.45 3.27
CA ARG A 18 -7.55 -23.95 3.39
C ARG A 18 -7.43 -22.52 2.86
N PRO A 19 -6.91 -21.59 3.67
CA PRO A 19 -6.72 -20.22 3.23
C PRO A 19 -5.67 -20.17 2.11
N GLN A 20 -6.07 -19.70 0.93
CA GLN A 20 -5.20 -19.62 -0.24
C GLN A 20 -4.57 -18.24 -0.33
N LEU A 21 -3.24 -18.18 -0.22
CA LEU A 21 -2.45 -16.99 -0.53
C LEU A 21 -1.98 -17.06 -1.99
N ILE A 22 -2.46 -16.14 -2.81
CA ILE A 22 -2.08 -16.03 -4.22
C ILE A 22 -1.06 -14.91 -4.36
N ASP A 23 0.18 -15.28 -4.66
CA ASP A 23 1.26 -14.35 -4.94
C ASP A 23 1.23 -13.94 -6.40
N VAL A 24 0.89 -12.68 -6.66
CA VAL A 24 0.92 -12.13 -8.01
C VAL A 24 2.16 -11.26 -8.17
N PRO A 25 3.08 -11.60 -9.10
CA PRO A 25 4.19 -10.71 -9.42
C PRO A 25 3.64 -9.42 -10.01
N SER A 26 3.98 -8.29 -9.39
CA SER A 26 3.81 -6.99 -10.06
C SER A 26 5.02 -6.78 -10.97
N PRO A 27 4.86 -6.75 -12.32
CA PRO A 27 5.91 -6.35 -13.23
C PRO A 27 6.20 -4.85 -13.06
N TRP A 28 6.96 -4.52 -12.01
CA TRP A 28 7.23 -3.16 -11.63
C TRP A 28 8.35 -2.55 -12.48
N MET A 29 8.30 -1.24 -12.62
CA MET A 29 9.39 -0.32 -13.00
C MET A 29 9.92 -0.28 -14.44
N ARG A 30 9.83 -1.30 -15.31
CA ARG A 30 10.52 -1.18 -16.62
C ARG A 30 9.99 -0.03 -17.50
N TRP A 31 8.68 0.19 -17.53
CA TRP A 31 8.09 1.18 -18.45
C TRP A 31 8.32 2.64 -18.03
N HIS A 32 8.16 2.99 -16.75
CA HIS A 32 8.38 4.37 -16.30
C HIS A 32 9.84 4.79 -16.38
N TRP A 33 10.78 3.88 -16.10
CA TRP A 33 12.20 4.16 -16.29
C TRP A 33 12.53 4.34 -17.77
N VAL A 34 11.98 3.52 -18.66
CA VAL A 34 12.15 3.70 -20.10
C VAL A 34 11.60 5.05 -20.55
N VAL A 35 10.39 5.43 -20.12
CA VAL A 35 9.81 6.75 -20.46
C VAL A 35 10.61 7.90 -19.85
N LEU A 36 11.04 7.79 -18.59
CA LEU A 36 11.86 8.82 -17.94
C LEU A 36 13.22 8.96 -18.62
N VAL A 37 13.90 7.85 -18.93
CA VAL A 37 15.18 7.85 -19.63
C VAL A 37 15.03 8.44 -21.03
N ILE A 38 14.00 8.05 -21.79
CA ILE A 38 13.70 8.64 -23.09
C ILE A 38 13.42 10.14 -22.97
N ALA A 39 12.65 10.57 -21.97
CA ALA A 39 12.35 11.98 -21.74
C ALA A 39 13.60 12.78 -21.40
N VAL A 40 14.46 12.30 -20.49
CA VAL A 40 15.71 12.95 -20.10
C VAL A 40 16.70 12.98 -21.26
N LEU A 41 16.90 11.85 -21.95
CA LEU A 41 17.78 11.78 -23.12
C LEU A 41 17.28 12.63 -24.29
N GLY A 42 15.97 12.79 -24.45
CA GLY A 42 15.37 13.69 -25.45
C GLY A 42 15.45 15.17 -25.06
N LEU A 43 15.40 15.48 -23.76
CA LEU A 43 15.51 16.84 -23.23
C LEU A 43 16.93 17.41 -23.40
N ILE A 44 17.98 16.60 -23.29
CA ILE A 44 19.38 17.05 -23.40
C ILE A 44 19.70 17.71 -24.78
N PRO A 45 19.53 17.03 -25.92
CA PRO A 45 19.83 17.63 -27.24
C PRO A 45 18.89 18.81 -27.54
N LEU A 46 17.65 18.74 -27.05
CA LEU A 46 16.68 19.82 -27.17
C LEU A 46 17.14 21.07 -26.38
N THR A 47 17.61 20.92 -25.15
CA THR A 47 18.18 22.04 -24.37
C THR A 47 19.42 22.63 -25.01
N ILE A 48 20.28 21.81 -25.62
CA ILE A 48 21.47 22.28 -26.35
C ILE A 48 21.03 23.12 -27.56
N LEU A 49 20.10 22.61 -28.38
CA LEU A 49 19.60 23.31 -29.56
C LEU A 49 18.90 24.63 -29.18
N ILE A 50 18.11 24.60 -28.12
CA ILE A 50 17.35 25.75 -27.62
C ILE A 50 18.27 26.82 -27.01
N SER A 51 19.39 26.43 -26.38
CA SER A 51 20.35 27.38 -25.79
C SER A 51 20.99 28.33 -26.82
N LEU A 52 20.97 27.95 -28.10
CA LEU A 52 21.43 28.79 -29.22
C LEU A 52 20.50 29.98 -29.51
N LEU A 53 19.26 29.99 -28.98
CA LEU A 53 18.25 31.04 -29.17
C LEU A 53 18.31 32.13 -28.08
N GLY A 54 19.23 32.01 -27.11
CA GLY A 54 19.34 32.91 -25.97
C GLY A 54 18.61 32.41 -24.71
N PRO A 55 19.06 32.80 -23.50
CA PRO A 55 18.67 32.15 -22.25
C PRO A 55 17.19 32.30 -21.90
N ASP A 56 16.57 33.43 -22.20
CA ASP A 56 15.16 33.70 -21.84
C ASP A 56 14.18 32.91 -22.71
N ILE A 57 14.43 32.90 -24.02
CA ILE A 57 13.66 32.07 -24.97
C ILE A 57 13.87 30.59 -24.65
N ALA A 58 15.10 30.24 -24.25
CA ALA A 58 15.44 28.87 -23.93
C ALA A 58 14.67 28.33 -22.74
N PHE A 59 14.62 29.10 -21.65
CA PHE A 59 13.87 28.74 -20.46
C PHE A 59 12.37 28.59 -20.77
N PHE A 60 11.79 29.54 -21.49
CA PHE A 60 10.37 29.51 -21.83
C PHE A 60 10.00 28.31 -22.72
N ALA A 61 10.82 27.99 -23.71
CA ALA A 61 10.60 26.85 -24.59
C ALA A 61 10.68 25.51 -23.82
N VAL A 62 11.68 25.34 -22.95
CA VAL A 62 11.80 24.14 -22.09
C VAL A 62 10.60 24.01 -21.17
N PHE A 63 10.14 25.11 -20.57
CA PHE A 63 8.94 25.11 -19.72
C PHE A 63 7.69 24.69 -20.51
N CYS A 64 7.46 25.25 -21.69
CA CYS A 64 6.31 24.89 -22.53
C CYS A 64 6.34 23.41 -22.94
N ILE A 65 7.51 22.88 -23.28
CA ILE A 65 7.68 21.47 -23.65
C ILE A 65 7.43 20.57 -22.44
N ALA A 66 7.94 20.91 -21.26
CA ALA A 66 7.68 20.16 -20.04
C ALA A 66 6.18 20.14 -19.69
N VAL A 67 5.48 21.28 -19.83
CA VAL A 67 4.03 21.37 -19.64
C VAL A 67 3.28 20.51 -20.67
N LEU A 68 3.64 20.59 -21.95
CA LEU A 68 3.02 19.79 -23.01
C LEU A 68 3.22 18.28 -22.78
N LEU A 69 4.44 17.85 -22.46
CA LEU A 69 4.74 16.46 -22.13
C LEU A 69 3.96 16.00 -20.89
N GLY A 70 3.80 16.87 -19.89
CA GLY A 70 2.95 16.63 -18.73
C GLY A 70 1.49 16.41 -19.10
N LEU A 71 0.93 17.26 -19.97
CA LEU A 71 -0.45 17.15 -20.45
C LEU A 71 -0.67 15.89 -21.29
N VAL A 72 0.22 15.58 -22.24
CA VAL A 72 0.14 14.35 -23.04
C VAL A 72 0.22 13.12 -22.14
N SER A 73 1.14 13.10 -21.18
CA SER A 73 1.26 12.02 -20.20
C SER A 73 -0.03 11.87 -19.39
N LEU A 74 -0.64 12.98 -18.95
CA LEU A 74 -1.91 12.96 -18.24
C LEU A 74 -3.05 12.37 -19.10
N VAL A 75 -3.17 12.77 -20.36
CA VAL A 75 -4.18 12.23 -21.29
C VAL A 75 -3.98 10.73 -21.51
N VAL A 76 -2.74 10.27 -21.72
CA VAL A 76 -2.43 8.84 -21.87
C VAL A 76 -2.77 8.07 -20.60
N ILE A 77 -2.43 8.61 -19.42
CA ILE A 77 -2.77 8.01 -18.12
C ILE A 77 -4.29 7.89 -17.96
N LEU A 78 -5.05 8.95 -18.26
CA LEU A 78 -6.51 8.95 -18.18
C LEU A 78 -7.14 7.98 -19.17
N GLY A 79 -6.67 7.97 -20.43
CA GLY A 79 -7.16 7.03 -21.44
C GLY A 79 -6.92 5.56 -21.06
N ARG A 80 -5.76 5.26 -20.46
CA ARG A 80 -5.48 3.91 -19.91
C ARG A 80 -6.40 3.57 -18.73
N GLN A 81 -6.75 4.52 -17.88
CA GLN A 81 -7.69 4.29 -16.79
C GLN A 81 -9.11 4.01 -17.28
N VAL A 82 -9.59 4.77 -18.28
CA VAL A 82 -10.92 4.56 -18.86
C VAL A 82 -11.01 3.17 -19.49
N ARG A 83 -10.06 2.83 -20.38
CA ARG A 83 -10.00 1.49 -20.99
C ARG A 83 -9.86 0.38 -19.96
N GLY A 84 -9.07 0.61 -18.91
CA GLY A 84 -8.88 -0.36 -17.85
C GLY A 84 -10.16 -0.63 -17.05
N ARG A 85 -10.99 0.40 -16.84
CA ARG A 85 -12.30 0.26 -16.20
C ARG A 85 -13.32 -0.40 -17.11
N GLU A 86 -13.30 -0.08 -18.41
CA GLU A 86 -14.17 -0.72 -19.41
C GLU A 86 -13.87 -2.21 -19.50
N HIS A 87 -12.60 -2.58 -19.65
CA HIS A 87 -12.20 -3.99 -19.66
C HIS A 87 -12.55 -4.72 -18.37
N LEU A 88 -12.34 -4.09 -17.20
CA LEU A 88 -12.78 -4.67 -15.93
C LEU A 88 -14.30 -4.87 -15.91
N ARG A 89 -15.08 -3.92 -16.42
CA ARG A 89 -16.54 -4.08 -16.51
C ARG A 89 -16.93 -5.20 -17.45
N GLU A 90 -16.28 -5.32 -18.60
CA GLU A 90 -16.51 -6.41 -19.57
C GLU A 90 -16.28 -7.77 -18.91
N VAL A 91 -15.08 -7.98 -18.34
CA VAL A 91 -14.71 -9.22 -17.66
C VAL A 91 -15.66 -9.56 -16.50
N LEU A 92 -16.11 -8.56 -15.75
CA LEU A 92 -17.08 -8.77 -14.67
C LEU A 92 -18.52 -8.99 -15.15
N SER A 93 -18.88 -8.43 -16.31
CA SER A 93 -20.23 -8.53 -16.87
C SER A 93 -20.48 -9.84 -17.62
N GLU A 94 -19.43 -10.45 -18.17
CA GLU A 94 -19.56 -11.67 -18.96
C GLU A 94 -19.92 -12.90 -18.11
N GLY A 95 -19.88 -12.81 -16.79
CA GLY A 95 -20.36 -13.86 -15.87
C GLY A 95 -19.66 -15.21 -16.02
N GLY A 96 -18.62 -15.28 -16.84
CA GLY A 96 -17.79 -16.45 -17.05
C GLY A 96 -16.86 -16.70 -15.87
N GLU A 97 -16.23 -17.86 -15.90
CA GLU A 97 -15.16 -18.22 -14.97
C GLU A 97 -14.03 -17.18 -15.10
N VAL A 98 -14.01 -16.20 -14.20
CA VAL A 98 -13.04 -15.11 -14.25
C VAL A 98 -11.66 -15.70 -13.98
N ASP A 99 -10.78 -15.70 -14.98
CA ASP A 99 -9.36 -16.01 -14.75
C ASP A 99 -8.79 -14.93 -13.82
N PHE A 100 -8.72 -15.31 -12.56
CA PHE A 100 -8.23 -14.49 -11.48
C PHE A 100 -6.81 -13.99 -11.72
N ALA A 101 -5.94 -14.85 -12.25
CA ALA A 101 -4.57 -14.50 -12.52
C ALA A 101 -4.51 -13.43 -13.62
N GLU A 102 -5.39 -13.51 -14.61
CA GLU A 102 -5.52 -12.51 -15.65
C GLU A 102 -6.02 -11.17 -15.10
N LEU A 103 -7.05 -11.17 -14.26
CA LEU A 103 -7.62 -9.94 -13.69
C LEU A 103 -6.62 -9.20 -12.79
N VAL A 104 -5.87 -9.93 -11.96
CA VAL A 104 -4.80 -9.31 -11.14
C VAL A 104 -3.63 -8.87 -12.03
N ARG A 105 -3.22 -9.68 -13.02
CA ARG A 105 -2.15 -9.32 -13.98
C ARG A 105 -2.53 -8.09 -14.81
N TYR A 106 -3.80 -7.91 -15.13
CA TYR A 106 -4.29 -6.71 -15.80
C TYR A 106 -4.24 -5.49 -14.87
N GLY A 107 -4.64 -5.68 -13.60
CA GLY A 107 -4.48 -4.67 -12.55
C GLY A 107 -3.04 -4.22 -12.36
N THR A 108 -2.09 -5.15 -12.38
CA THR A 108 -0.67 -4.82 -12.26
C THR A 108 -0.13 -4.09 -13.48
N LYS A 109 -0.69 -4.30 -14.68
CA LYS A 109 -0.38 -3.47 -15.88
C LYS A 109 -0.88 -2.02 -15.72
N LEU A 110 -1.93 -1.79 -14.94
CA LEU A 110 -2.48 -0.45 -14.66
C LEU A 110 -1.76 0.30 -13.52
N HIS A 111 -0.85 -0.37 -12.79
CA HIS A 111 -0.06 0.14 -11.65
C HIS A 111 0.72 1.44 -11.92
N GLY A 112 0.91 1.79 -13.19
CA GLY A 112 1.56 3.04 -13.61
C GLY A 112 0.70 4.30 -13.62
N SER A 113 -0.60 4.18 -13.36
CA SER A 113 -1.57 5.27 -13.53
C SER A 113 -2.20 5.64 -12.18
N PHE A 114 -2.67 6.90 -12.06
CA PHE A 114 -3.37 7.48 -10.88
C PHE A 114 -4.67 6.73 -10.44
N GLY A 115 -4.86 5.47 -10.84
CA GLY A 115 -6.12 4.73 -10.72
C GLY A 115 -5.98 3.31 -10.17
N ILE A 116 -4.77 2.83 -9.84
CA ILE A 116 -4.61 1.46 -9.32
C ILE A 116 -5.44 1.21 -8.05
N ILE A 117 -5.55 2.19 -7.16
CA ILE A 117 -6.34 2.04 -5.94
C ILE A 117 -7.80 1.75 -6.29
N GLY A 118 -8.40 2.53 -7.20
CA GLY A 118 -9.78 2.33 -7.63
C GLY A 118 -9.97 1.03 -8.42
N PHE A 119 -8.95 0.58 -9.16
CA PHE A 119 -8.97 -0.74 -9.79
C PHE A 119 -8.99 -1.85 -8.75
N LEU A 120 -8.06 -1.84 -7.78
CA LEU A 120 -7.99 -2.85 -6.72
C LEU A 120 -9.27 -2.88 -5.87
N GLU A 121 -9.87 -1.71 -5.60
CA GLU A 121 -11.17 -1.61 -4.93
C GLU A 121 -12.28 -2.28 -5.72
N ALA A 122 -12.36 -1.99 -7.02
CA ALA A 122 -13.33 -2.63 -7.90
C ALA A 122 -13.11 -4.14 -7.97
N THR A 123 -11.86 -4.59 -8.07
CA THR A 123 -11.46 -5.99 -8.06
C THR A 123 -11.89 -6.70 -6.77
N VAL A 124 -11.52 -6.18 -5.60
CA VAL A 124 -11.84 -6.85 -4.32
C VAL A 124 -13.36 -6.94 -4.11
N CYS A 125 -14.10 -5.88 -4.48
CA CYS A 125 -15.57 -5.88 -4.40
C CYS A 125 -16.19 -6.89 -5.37
N ALA A 126 -15.66 -6.98 -6.60
CA ALA A 126 -16.17 -7.91 -7.58
C ALA A 126 -15.92 -9.36 -7.16
N LEU A 127 -14.69 -9.67 -6.71
CA LEU A 127 -14.35 -11.01 -6.22
C LEU A 127 -15.26 -11.45 -5.09
N SER A 128 -15.54 -10.56 -4.13
CA SER A 128 -16.46 -10.85 -3.05
C SER A 128 -17.89 -11.13 -3.56
N ARG A 129 -18.40 -10.31 -4.49
CA ARG A 129 -19.75 -10.49 -5.07
C ARG A 129 -19.91 -11.76 -5.92
N HIS A 130 -18.84 -12.20 -6.58
CA HIS A 130 -18.84 -13.43 -7.38
C HIS A 130 -18.56 -14.69 -6.54
N GLY A 131 -18.57 -14.59 -5.21
CA GLY A 131 -18.47 -15.76 -4.33
C GLY A 131 -17.04 -16.24 -4.09
N HIS A 132 -16.02 -15.48 -4.46
CA HIS A 132 -14.60 -15.82 -4.20
C HIS A 132 -14.15 -15.46 -2.78
N ALA A 133 -15.03 -15.60 -1.79
CA ALA A 133 -14.67 -15.41 -0.40
C ALA A 133 -13.59 -16.42 0.02
N GLY A 134 -12.70 -16.04 0.94
CA GLY A 134 -11.54 -16.85 1.33
C GLY A 134 -10.26 -16.56 0.53
N VAL A 135 -10.39 -15.90 -0.63
CA VAL A 135 -9.24 -15.58 -1.47
C VAL A 135 -8.42 -14.44 -0.85
N THR A 136 -7.11 -14.67 -0.77
CA THR A 136 -6.14 -13.69 -0.30
C THR A 136 -5.10 -13.44 -1.38
N ILE A 137 -4.98 -12.20 -1.83
CA ILE A 137 -4.00 -11.80 -2.84
C ILE A 137 -2.89 -11.05 -2.16
N ARG A 138 -1.65 -11.43 -2.45
CA ARG A 138 -0.49 -10.60 -2.18
C ARG A 138 0.17 -10.22 -3.49
N ASN A 139 0.16 -8.93 -3.76
CA ASN A 139 0.86 -8.37 -4.90
C ASN A 139 2.18 -7.76 -4.46
N ALA A 140 3.26 -8.52 -4.67
CA ALA A 140 4.62 -8.13 -4.37
C ALA A 140 5.44 -7.96 -5.66
N VAL A 141 6.35 -6.99 -5.66
CA VAL A 141 7.16 -6.62 -6.84
C VAL A 141 8.07 -7.77 -7.30
N LEU A 142 8.52 -8.62 -6.37
CA LEU A 142 9.34 -9.79 -6.66
C LEU A 142 8.87 -10.94 -5.77
N PRO A 143 8.24 -12.00 -6.32
CA PRO A 143 7.72 -13.12 -5.53
C PRO A 143 8.78 -13.74 -4.61
N HIS A 144 10.02 -13.87 -5.10
CA HIS A 144 11.14 -14.44 -4.35
C HIS A 144 11.64 -13.55 -3.19
N GLN A 145 11.22 -12.29 -3.14
CA GLN A 145 11.57 -11.34 -2.07
C GLN A 145 10.40 -11.09 -1.11
N ALA A 146 9.22 -11.64 -1.39
CA ALA A 146 8.11 -11.53 -0.48
C ALA A 146 8.41 -12.42 0.75
N PRO A 147 8.29 -11.89 1.98
CA PRO A 147 8.58 -12.68 3.17
C PRO A 147 7.64 -13.89 3.21
N GLN A 148 8.13 -15.05 3.62
CA GLN A 148 7.24 -16.19 3.87
C GLN A 148 6.21 -15.79 4.93
N ILE A 149 4.94 -16.12 4.69
CA ILE A 149 3.86 -15.82 5.64
C ILE A 149 3.53 -17.08 6.41
N ASP A 150 3.95 -17.12 7.67
CA ASP A 150 3.61 -18.19 8.61
C ASP A 150 2.32 -17.81 9.37
N PRO A 151 1.19 -18.51 9.16
CA PRO A 151 -0.07 -18.21 9.84
C PRO A 151 0.05 -18.32 11.36
N ILE A 152 -0.67 -17.48 12.11
CA ILE A 152 -0.67 -17.52 13.59
C ILE A 152 -1.58 -18.68 14.03
N PRO A 153 -1.07 -19.77 14.64
CA PRO A 153 -1.87 -20.95 14.93
C PRO A 153 -2.67 -20.87 16.24
N VAL A 154 -2.49 -19.79 17.01
CA VAL A 154 -3.09 -19.60 18.33
C VAL A 154 -4.21 -18.58 18.30
N ASN A 155 -5.13 -18.70 19.26
CA ASN A 155 -6.14 -17.68 19.48
C ASN A 155 -5.52 -16.43 20.15
N PHE A 156 -5.99 -15.23 19.81
CA PHE A 156 -5.51 -13.99 20.39
C PHE A 156 -6.59 -12.90 20.38
N GLU A 157 -6.49 -11.98 21.33
CA GLU A 157 -7.36 -10.80 21.42
C GLU A 157 -7.11 -9.83 20.28
N ALA A 158 -8.13 -9.06 19.89
CA ALA A 158 -7.97 -8.04 18.86
C ALA A 158 -6.86 -7.03 19.21
N ARG A 159 -5.89 -6.86 18.30
CA ARG A 159 -4.79 -5.90 18.47
C ARG A 159 -4.83 -4.84 17.38
N PRO A 160 -4.60 -3.56 17.70
CA PRO A 160 -4.55 -2.50 16.69
C PRO A 160 -3.40 -2.77 15.72
N LEU A 161 -3.69 -2.72 14.42
CA LEU A 161 -2.69 -2.85 13.36
C LEU A 161 -1.96 -1.51 13.16
N ASP A 162 -1.16 -1.15 14.16
CA ASP A 162 -0.28 0.02 14.16
C ASP A 162 1.07 -0.35 14.80
N GLU A 163 2.17 -0.31 14.04
CA GLU A 163 3.53 -0.56 14.53
C GLU A 163 3.99 0.43 15.62
N ALA A 164 3.31 1.57 15.76
CA ALA A 164 3.58 2.48 16.86
C ALA A 164 2.99 1.99 18.19
N ASP A 165 2.02 1.06 18.15
CA ASP A 165 1.34 0.52 19.32
C ASP A 165 2.18 -0.56 20.02
N GLU A 166 2.34 -0.43 21.33
CA GLU A 166 3.14 -1.37 22.14
C GLU A 166 2.54 -2.77 22.20
N SER A 167 1.21 -2.86 22.16
CA SER A 167 0.51 -4.15 22.23
C SER A 167 0.73 -5.01 20.99
N LEU A 168 0.94 -4.38 19.83
CA LEU A 168 1.23 -5.09 18.59
C LEU A 168 2.64 -5.69 18.60
N VAL A 169 3.62 -4.90 19.08
CA VAL A 169 5.03 -5.34 19.18
C VAL A 169 5.15 -6.48 20.19
N ALA A 170 4.57 -6.32 21.38
CA ALA A 170 4.59 -7.38 22.41
C ALA A 170 3.89 -8.66 21.91
N PHE A 171 2.80 -8.51 21.15
CA PHE A 171 2.10 -9.64 20.55
C PHE A 171 2.97 -10.40 19.54
N GLU A 172 3.65 -9.70 18.64
CA GLU A 172 4.51 -10.34 17.65
C GLU A 172 5.68 -11.07 18.32
N GLU A 173 6.32 -10.46 19.32
CA GLU A 173 7.39 -11.11 20.09
C GLU A 173 6.89 -12.41 20.75
N ALA A 174 5.67 -12.43 21.27
CA ALA A 174 5.07 -13.63 21.83
C ALA A 174 4.78 -14.69 20.75
N VAL A 175 4.28 -14.28 19.58
CA VAL A 175 4.02 -15.20 18.45
C VAL A 175 5.31 -15.81 17.91
N ASP A 176 6.38 -15.02 17.82
CA ASP A 176 7.68 -15.49 17.35
C ASP A 176 8.36 -16.40 18.39
N ALA A 177 8.22 -16.10 19.69
CA ALA A 177 8.68 -17.00 20.76
C ALA A 177 8.01 -18.38 20.71
N LEU A 178 6.70 -18.43 20.47
CA LEU A 178 5.96 -19.69 20.29
C LEU A 178 6.44 -20.52 19.10
N ARG A 179 7.03 -19.87 18.08
CA ARG A 179 7.60 -20.57 16.92
C ARG A 179 8.94 -21.21 17.26
N ASP A 180 9.74 -20.52 18.06
CA ASP A 180 11.11 -20.91 18.37
C ASP A 180 11.19 -22.02 19.43
N GLU A 181 10.12 -22.33 20.17
CA GLU A 181 10.06 -23.48 21.11
C GLU A 181 10.30 -24.86 20.43
N GLY A 182 10.36 -24.94 19.10
CA GLY A 182 10.74 -26.12 18.32
C GLY A 182 12.14 -26.09 17.67
N LEU A 183 12.91 -25.01 17.82
CA LEU A 183 14.27 -24.85 17.28
C LEU A 183 15.24 -24.47 18.42
N PRO A 184 16.51 -24.92 18.41
CA PRO A 184 17.48 -24.44 19.38
C PRO A 184 17.60 -22.92 19.21
N LEU A 185 17.20 -22.19 20.25
CA LEU A 185 17.22 -20.72 20.34
C LEU A 185 18.55 -20.20 19.80
N ALA A 186 18.54 -19.68 18.57
CA ALA A 186 19.58 -18.75 18.17
C ALA A 186 19.50 -17.58 19.17
N PRO A 187 20.63 -17.11 19.72
CA PRO A 187 20.60 -16.00 20.65
C PRO A 187 19.84 -14.86 19.99
N VAL A 188 18.70 -14.51 20.58
CA VAL A 188 17.95 -13.30 20.23
C VAL A 188 18.99 -12.20 20.23
N PRO A 189 19.29 -11.55 19.09
CA PRO A 189 20.31 -10.52 19.05
C PRO A 189 19.95 -9.53 20.14
N GLU A 190 20.87 -9.36 21.07
CA GLU A 190 20.80 -8.47 22.22
C GLU A 190 20.10 -7.19 21.76
N ARG A 191 18.82 -7.05 22.16
CA ARG A 191 17.91 -6.10 21.53
C ARG A 191 18.53 -4.72 21.62
N ALA A 192 18.81 -4.13 20.46
CA ALA A 192 18.97 -2.69 20.34
C ALA A 192 17.84 -2.03 21.15
N GLU A 193 18.20 -1.23 22.16
CA GLU A 193 17.31 -0.57 23.12
C GLU A 193 15.89 -0.41 22.57
N ALA A 194 14.90 -1.00 23.25
CA ALA A 194 13.50 -0.98 22.84
C ALA A 194 13.12 0.44 22.39
N ALA A 195 13.07 0.64 21.08
CA ALA A 195 13.05 1.99 20.52
C ALA A 195 11.83 2.72 21.08
N SER A 196 12.00 3.95 21.59
CA SER A 196 10.90 4.69 22.22
C SER A 196 9.64 4.72 21.32
N PRO A 197 8.42 4.80 21.90
CA PRO A 197 7.18 4.88 21.12
C PRO A 197 7.20 6.00 20.08
N ILE A 198 7.83 7.13 20.42
CA ILE A 198 8.00 8.29 19.53
C ILE A 198 8.90 7.91 18.35
N THR A 199 10.00 7.20 18.59
CA THR A 199 10.92 6.73 17.55
C THR A 199 10.22 5.77 16.59
N ARG A 200 9.46 4.80 17.11
CA ARG A 200 8.68 3.86 16.29
C ARG A 200 7.65 4.57 15.42
N ARG A 201 6.86 5.47 16.02
CA ARG A 201 5.88 6.29 15.30
C ARG A 201 6.52 7.15 14.20
N THR A 202 7.68 7.73 14.48
CA THR A 202 8.43 8.53 13.51
C THR A 202 8.92 7.66 12.36
N ARG A 203 9.55 6.50 12.64
CA ARG A 203 9.99 5.55 11.61
C ARG A 203 8.84 5.07 10.74
N ARG A 204 7.69 4.74 11.35
CA ARG A 204 6.47 4.36 10.65
C ARG A 204 5.97 5.49 9.73
N ASN A 205 5.87 6.71 10.25
CA ASN A 205 5.44 7.86 9.46
C ASN A 205 6.39 8.16 8.29
N ILE A 206 7.70 7.99 8.49
CA ILE A 206 8.71 8.10 7.43
C ILE A 206 8.50 7.02 6.37
N ALA A 207 8.33 5.76 6.78
CA ALA A 207 8.08 4.64 5.87
C ALA A 207 6.83 4.88 5.00
N LEU A 208 5.69 5.14 5.64
CA LEU A 208 4.42 5.50 4.97
C LEU A 208 4.55 6.79 4.15
N GLY A 209 5.45 7.65 4.60
CA GLY A 209 5.82 8.96 4.11
C GLY A 209 6.30 9.02 2.67
N GLY A 210 6.79 7.92 2.10
CA GLY A 210 7.68 7.94 0.94
C GLY A 210 9.17 7.89 1.32
N GLY A 211 9.46 7.47 2.54
CA GLY A 211 10.82 7.25 3.05
C GLY A 211 11.60 8.53 3.32
N TYR A 212 12.91 8.35 3.50
CA TYR A 212 13.85 9.43 3.75
C TYR A 212 13.95 10.44 2.60
N PHE A 213 13.62 10.05 1.38
CA PHE A 213 13.63 10.94 0.22
C PHE A 213 12.78 12.20 0.45
N ASN A 214 11.54 12.04 0.94
CA ASN A 214 10.68 13.18 1.20
C ASN A 214 11.19 14.06 2.36
N ILE A 215 11.83 13.46 3.37
CA ILE A 215 12.46 14.22 4.46
C ILE A 215 13.56 15.11 3.89
N PHE A 216 14.48 14.53 3.10
CA PHE A 216 15.58 15.29 2.51
C PHE A 216 15.09 16.37 1.54
N MET A 217 14.06 16.07 0.75
CA MET A 217 13.43 17.04 -0.15
C MET A 217 12.84 18.23 0.64
N PHE A 218 12.02 17.98 1.66
CA PHE A 218 11.43 19.06 2.45
C PHE A 218 12.45 19.79 3.33
N ALA A 219 13.46 19.08 3.85
CA ALA A 219 14.58 19.70 4.56
C ALA A 219 15.40 20.61 3.63
N GLY A 220 15.64 20.20 2.38
CA GLY A 220 16.29 21.02 1.36
C GLY A 220 15.48 22.26 0.99
N LEU A 221 14.16 22.12 0.82
CA LEU A 221 13.26 23.26 0.60
C LEU A 221 13.23 24.21 1.80
N ALA A 222 13.22 23.67 3.03
CA ALA A 222 13.29 24.47 4.24
C ALA A 222 14.63 25.19 4.38
N ALA A 223 15.75 24.54 4.05
CA ALA A 223 17.08 25.16 4.04
C ALA A 223 17.18 26.28 3.00
N LEU A 224 16.60 26.10 1.82
CA LEU A 224 16.49 27.15 0.81
C LEU A 224 15.65 28.33 1.32
N GLY A 225 14.51 28.03 1.96
CA GLY A 225 13.67 29.02 2.64
C GLY A 225 14.42 29.78 3.74
N LEU A 226 15.22 29.09 4.55
CA LEU A 226 16.03 29.68 5.62
C LEU A 226 17.13 30.59 5.06
N ARG A 227 17.79 30.16 3.98
CA ARG A 227 18.74 30.99 3.25
C ARG A 227 18.08 32.28 2.73
N THR A 228 16.88 32.18 2.16
CA THR A 228 16.14 33.38 1.73
C THR A 228 15.74 34.28 2.89
N LEU A 229 15.35 33.70 4.04
CA LEU A 229 15.07 34.44 5.26
C LEU A 229 16.31 35.19 5.75
N TRP A 230 17.48 34.55 5.81
CA TRP A 230 18.72 35.21 6.20
C TRP A 230 19.14 36.32 5.23
N ALA A 231 18.98 36.11 3.92
CA ALA A 231 19.37 37.11 2.92
C ALA A 231 18.43 38.33 2.90
N THR A 232 17.14 38.14 3.18
CA THR A 232 16.12 39.20 3.01
C THR A 232 15.51 39.71 4.31
N GLY A 233 15.76 39.03 5.44
CA GLY A 233 15.11 39.29 6.72
C GLY A 233 13.60 38.94 6.77
N ARG A 234 13.06 38.28 5.73
CA ARG A 234 11.61 38.00 5.62
C ARG A 234 11.30 36.51 5.56
N VAL A 235 10.28 36.09 6.30
CA VAL A 235 9.78 34.71 6.26
C VAL A 235 9.06 34.49 4.92
N THR A 236 9.53 33.51 4.15
CA THR A 236 8.92 33.18 2.86
C THR A 236 7.82 32.13 3.03
N GLY A 237 6.79 32.20 2.18
CA GLY A 237 5.73 31.17 2.17
C GLY A 237 6.27 29.77 1.91
N LEU A 238 7.34 29.66 1.11
CA LEU A 238 8.04 28.39 0.86
C LEU A 238 8.60 27.78 2.15
N LEU A 239 9.24 28.59 3.01
CA LEU A 239 9.76 28.13 4.31
C LEU A 239 8.63 27.59 5.19
N VAL A 240 7.52 28.32 5.27
CA VAL A 240 6.34 27.92 6.08
C VAL A 240 5.76 26.61 5.56
N ILE A 241 5.57 26.49 4.24
CA ILE A 241 5.03 25.26 3.62
C ILE A 241 5.98 24.08 3.82
N ALA A 242 7.28 24.27 3.60
CA ALA A 242 8.27 23.21 3.75
C ALA A 242 8.38 22.74 5.22
N ALA A 243 8.41 23.68 6.17
CA ALA A 243 8.44 23.36 7.60
C ALA A 243 7.15 22.65 8.04
N ALA A 244 5.98 23.14 7.62
CA ALA A 244 4.70 22.51 7.92
C ALA A 244 4.60 21.10 7.31
N ALA A 245 5.04 20.92 6.06
CA ALA A 245 5.08 19.62 5.40
C ALA A 245 6.01 18.65 6.12
N LEU A 246 7.18 19.10 6.58
CA LEU A 246 8.13 18.29 7.34
C LEU A 246 7.56 17.88 8.71
N VAL A 247 6.95 18.82 9.45
CA VAL A 247 6.30 18.52 10.74
C VAL A 247 5.13 17.56 10.54
N MET A 248 4.28 17.79 9.53
CA MET A 248 3.19 16.87 9.21
C MET A 248 3.72 15.48 8.86
N GLN A 249 4.79 15.39 8.08
CA GLN A 249 5.41 14.12 7.69
C GLN A 249 5.96 13.34 8.88
N LEU A 250 6.54 14.00 9.89
CA LEU A 250 7.17 13.34 11.02
C LEU A 250 6.17 12.97 12.12
N PHE A 251 5.21 13.85 12.41
CA PHE A 251 4.38 13.76 13.61
C PHE A 251 2.91 13.44 13.34
N VAL A 252 2.38 13.81 12.17
CA VAL A 252 0.98 13.51 11.83
C VAL A 252 0.90 12.09 11.29
N ALA A 253 0.20 11.22 12.02
CA ALA A 253 -0.04 9.85 11.60
C ALA A 253 -0.68 9.86 10.20
N ARG A 254 -0.09 9.19 9.21
CA ARG A 254 -0.64 9.19 7.84
C ARG A 254 -2.05 8.60 7.75
N GLY A 255 -2.43 7.71 8.66
CA GLY A 255 -3.82 7.25 8.80
C GLY A 255 -4.82 8.37 9.18
N ALA A 256 -4.35 9.51 9.69
CA ALA A 256 -5.17 10.67 10.03
C ALA A 256 -5.39 11.65 8.86
N GLN A 257 -4.69 11.49 7.73
CA GLN A 257 -4.79 12.43 6.59
C GLN A 257 -6.14 12.36 5.85
N SER A 258 -6.90 11.27 5.99
CA SER A 258 -8.32 11.26 5.61
C SER A 258 -9.15 11.90 6.71
N PHE A 259 -9.17 13.24 6.75
CA PHE A 259 -9.95 14.03 7.72
C PHE A 259 -11.44 13.64 7.79
N PHE A 260 -11.97 12.90 6.81
CA PHE A 260 -13.39 12.55 6.71
C PHE A 260 -13.75 11.11 7.08
N ARG A 261 -12.81 10.15 7.13
CA ARG A 261 -13.09 8.75 7.52
C ARG A 261 -11.84 8.11 8.15
N ARG A 262 -11.70 8.23 9.47
CA ARG A 262 -10.69 7.48 10.23
C ARG A 262 -11.27 6.10 10.54
N ALA A 263 -10.68 5.08 9.91
CA ALA A 263 -10.97 3.69 10.18
C ALA A 263 -9.73 3.07 10.83
N GLU A 264 -9.89 2.57 12.04
CA GLU A 264 -8.83 1.86 12.75
C GLU A 264 -8.94 0.37 12.46
N TRP A 265 -7.82 -0.25 12.15
CA TRP A 265 -7.75 -1.65 11.77
C TRP A 265 -7.21 -2.43 12.96
N PHE A 266 -7.82 -3.57 13.25
CA PHE A 266 -7.40 -4.48 14.29
C PHE A 266 -7.23 -5.87 13.69
N VAL A 267 -6.10 -6.49 13.93
CA VAL A 267 -5.90 -7.90 13.58
C VAL A 267 -6.64 -8.78 14.57
N ILE A 268 -7.33 -9.79 14.05
CA ILE A 268 -7.99 -10.85 14.80
C ILE A 268 -7.64 -12.19 14.13
N PRO A 269 -7.75 -13.33 14.84
CA PRO A 269 -7.55 -14.63 14.21
C PRO A 269 -8.51 -14.82 13.03
N GLY A 270 -7.99 -15.19 11.86
CA GLY A 270 -8.80 -15.54 10.69
C GLY A 270 -9.57 -14.37 10.08
N GLY A 271 -9.22 -13.12 10.40
CA GLY A 271 -9.96 -11.96 9.90
C GLY A 271 -9.32 -10.61 10.22
N VAL A 272 -10.08 -9.55 9.98
CA VAL A 272 -9.73 -8.18 10.40
C VAL A 272 -10.96 -7.45 10.90
N LEU A 273 -10.82 -6.70 11.98
CA LEU A 273 -11.85 -5.81 12.50
C LEU A 273 -11.52 -4.37 12.07
N VAL A 274 -12.52 -3.68 11.52
CA VAL A 274 -12.41 -2.28 11.13
C VAL A 274 -13.37 -1.44 11.96
N ARG A 275 -12.82 -0.49 12.70
CA ARG A 275 -13.56 0.49 13.52
C ARG A 275 -13.60 1.84 12.82
N GLY A 276 -14.75 2.19 12.26
CA GLY A 276 -15.01 3.49 11.66
C GLY A 276 -15.56 4.50 12.66
N THR A 277 -15.01 5.72 12.66
CA THR A 277 -15.56 6.85 13.44
C THR A 277 -16.54 7.67 12.59
N ARG A 278 -17.84 7.68 12.92
CA ARG A 278 -18.82 8.55 12.24
C ARG A 278 -18.94 9.90 12.97
N LYS A 279 -18.26 10.93 12.45
CA LYS A 279 -18.24 12.30 13.02
C LYS A 279 -19.62 12.94 13.27
N ARG A 280 -20.66 12.58 12.52
CA ARG A 280 -21.99 13.23 12.59
C ARG A 280 -23.01 12.59 13.54
N ALA A 281 -22.77 11.35 14.00
CA ALA A 281 -23.80 10.59 14.71
C ALA A 281 -23.32 10.01 16.05
N GLY A 282 -22.09 10.31 16.49
CA GLY A 282 -21.51 9.75 17.73
C GLY A 282 -21.30 8.23 17.70
N GLY A 283 -21.76 7.53 16.66
CA GLY A 283 -21.66 6.09 16.54
C GLY A 283 -20.31 5.63 15.99
N SER A 284 -19.67 4.74 16.74
CA SER A 284 -18.61 3.84 16.26
C SER A 284 -19.25 2.73 15.43
N SER A 285 -18.77 2.52 14.21
CA SER A 285 -19.17 1.36 13.41
C SER A 285 -18.06 0.33 13.44
N LEU A 286 -18.34 -0.83 14.05
CA LEU A 286 -17.47 -2.00 13.99
C LEU A 286 -17.90 -2.89 12.83
N HIS A 287 -16.95 -3.27 12.00
CA HIS A 287 -17.16 -4.21 10.90
C HIS A 287 -16.11 -5.31 10.96
N VAL A 288 -16.56 -6.56 11.09
CA VAL A 288 -15.70 -7.74 11.14
C VAL A 288 -15.67 -8.38 9.77
N TYR A 289 -14.47 -8.46 9.19
CA TYR A 289 -14.23 -9.23 7.98
C TYR A 289 -13.70 -10.60 8.36
N ASP A 290 -14.58 -11.60 8.30
CA ASP A 290 -14.21 -13.01 8.34
C ASP A 290 -13.61 -13.39 6.98
N ARG A 291 -12.41 -13.98 6.97
CA ARG A 291 -11.76 -14.44 5.74
C ARG A 291 -12.67 -15.33 4.91
N ARG A 292 -13.52 -16.16 5.52
CA ARG A 292 -14.39 -17.12 4.81
C ARG A 292 -15.52 -16.43 4.04
N LYS A 293 -15.80 -15.17 4.35
CA LYS A 293 -16.88 -14.37 3.76
C LYS A 293 -16.37 -13.13 3.02
N SER A 294 -15.06 -12.91 3.05
CA SER A 294 -14.43 -11.69 2.59
C SER A 294 -13.24 -12.00 1.69
N VAL A 295 -12.80 -10.99 0.96
CA VAL A 295 -11.60 -11.05 0.11
C VAL A 295 -10.60 -10.03 0.64
N LEU A 296 -9.33 -10.42 0.73
CA LEU A 296 -8.24 -9.52 1.12
C LEU A 296 -7.24 -9.39 -0.03
N ILE A 297 -6.90 -8.15 -0.38
CA ILE A 297 -5.81 -7.82 -1.29
C ILE A 297 -4.78 -7.00 -0.52
N VAL A 298 -3.55 -7.49 -0.45
CA VAL A 298 -2.40 -6.77 0.09
C VAL A 298 -1.45 -6.44 -1.04
N HIS A 299 -1.18 -5.15 -1.20
CA HIS A 299 -0.54 -4.61 -2.39
C HIS A 299 0.60 -3.66 -2.05
N ARG A 300 1.77 -3.89 -2.63
CA ARG A 300 2.91 -2.96 -2.47
C ARG A 300 2.73 -1.75 -3.39
N LEU A 301 2.52 -0.57 -2.81
CA LEU A 301 2.34 0.68 -3.56
C LEU A 301 3.68 1.20 -4.08
N ARG A 302 4.59 1.55 -3.16
CA ARG A 302 5.92 2.11 -3.44
C ARG A 302 6.84 1.92 -2.24
N GLY A 303 8.12 1.62 -2.46
CA GLY A 303 9.10 1.52 -1.37
C GLY A 303 8.65 0.53 -0.29
N SER A 304 8.52 0.99 0.95
CA SER A 304 8.02 0.23 2.11
C SER A 304 6.53 0.43 2.40
N VAL A 305 5.80 1.12 1.51
CA VAL A 305 4.37 1.40 1.67
C VAL A 305 3.54 0.28 1.04
N TRP A 306 2.72 -0.34 1.87
CA TRP A 306 1.75 -1.35 1.51
C TRP A 306 0.33 -0.80 1.66
N MET A 307 -0.60 -1.43 0.99
CA MET A 307 -2.02 -1.15 1.06
C MET A 307 -2.77 -2.46 1.21
N ALA A 308 -3.61 -2.56 2.23
CA ALA A 308 -4.59 -3.62 2.33
C ALA A 308 -5.94 -3.10 1.86
N LEU A 309 -6.66 -3.91 1.10
CA LEU A 309 -8.04 -3.72 0.73
C LEU A 309 -8.81 -4.98 1.11
N VAL A 310 -9.88 -4.82 1.86
CA VAL A 310 -10.75 -5.92 2.26
C VAL A 310 -12.18 -5.59 1.83
N ALA A 311 -12.90 -6.56 1.32
CA ALA A 311 -14.31 -6.41 0.99
C ALA A 311 -15.12 -7.67 1.29
N ASP A 312 -16.38 -7.46 1.65
CA ASP A 312 -17.42 -8.45 1.71
C ASP A 312 -18.60 -8.05 0.80
N ASP A 313 -19.75 -8.72 0.95
CA ASP A 313 -20.97 -8.46 0.21
C ASP A 313 -21.56 -7.05 0.46
N LYS A 314 -21.22 -6.41 1.58
CA LYS A 314 -21.82 -5.17 2.06
C LYS A 314 -20.93 -3.96 1.85
N CYS A 315 -19.66 -4.06 2.21
CA CYS A 315 -18.76 -2.91 2.22
C CYS A 315 -17.31 -3.31 1.95
N HIS A 316 -16.51 -2.31 1.65
CA HIS A 316 -15.07 -2.45 1.53
C HIS A 316 -14.36 -1.41 2.38
N HIS A 317 -13.17 -1.77 2.85
CA HIS A 317 -12.28 -0.90 3.59
C HIS A 317 -10.87 -1.02 3.01
N ARG A 318 -10.14 0.10 3.05
CA ARG A 318 -8.72 0.13 2.70
C ARG A 318 -7.90 0.79 3.79
N SER A 319 -6.65 0.37 3.93
CA SER A 319 -5.67 1.01 4.80
C SER A 319 -4.29 0.98 4.16
N THR A 320 -3.54 2.07 4.33
CA THR A 320 -2.10 2.09 4.02
C THR A 320 -1.33 1.70 5.26
N MET A 321 -0.36 0.82 5.09
CA MET A 321 0.40 0.22 6.17
C MET A 321 1.86 0.01 5.77
N THR A 322 2.71 -0.22 6.74
CA THR A 322 4.10 -0.62 6.54
C THR A 322 4.17 -2.08 6.06
N GLN A 323 5.38 -2.52 5.68
CA GLN A 323 5.60 -3.92 5.30
C GLN A 323 5.29 -4.88 6.44
N HIS A 324 5.67 -4.52 7.66
CA HIS A 324 5.54 -5.42 8.78
C HIS A 324 4.10 -5.49 9.30
N GLU A 325 3.37 -4.37 9.34
CA GLU A 325 1.90 -4.38 9.49
C GLU A 325 1.20 -5.25 8.43
N ALA A 326 1.60 -5.15 7.15
CA ALA A 326 1.04 -5.98 6.08
C ALA A 326 1.33 -7.48 6.28
N THR A 327 2.55 -7.81 6.69
CA THR A 327 2.93 -9.19 7.02
C THR A 327 2.07 -9.72 8.17
N LEU A 328 1.95 -8.97 9.27
CA LEU A 328 1.18 -9.39 10.43
C LEU A 328 -0.31 -9.54 10.12
N LEU A 329 -0.87 -8.63 9.31
CA LEU A 329 -2.22 -8.76 8.79
C LEU A 329 -2.41 -10.06 8.02
N LEU A 330 -1.47 -10.42 7.13
CA LEU A 330 -1.55 -11.67 6.37
C LEU A 330 -1.39 -12.90 7.29
N ARG A 331 -0.48 -12.87 8.28
CA ARG A 331 -0.32 -13.96 9.26
C ARG A 331 -1.62 -14.18 10.06
N ALA A 332 -2.25 -13.10 10.52
CA ALA A 332 -3.52 -13.12 11.23
C ALA A 332 -4.68 -13.61 10.34
N TRP A 333 -4.78 -13.07 9.11
CA TRP A 333 -5.82 -13.43 8.15
C TRP A 333 -5.77 -14.91 7.74
N LEU A 334 -4.56 -15.45 7.56
CA LEU A 334 -4.35 -16.86 7.21
C LEU A 334 -4.42 -17.79 8.43
N SER A 335 -4.52 -17.27 9.67
CA SER A 335 -4.59 -18.06 10.91
C SER A 335 -5.66 -19.15 10.83
N PRO A 336 -5.39 -20.43 11.12
CA PRO A 336 -6.40 -21.49 11.07
C PRO A 336 -7.57 -21.27 12.05
N VAL A 337 -7.36 -20.47 13.09
CA VAL A 337 -8.35 -20.16 14.12
C VAL A 337 -9.46 -19.26 13.54
N PRO A 338 -10.75 -19.55 13.80
CA PRO A 338 -11.84 -18.70 13.34
C PRO A 338 -11.86 -17.36 14.09
N PRO A 339 -12.41 -16.30 13.47
CA PRO A 339 -12.56 -15.02 14.14
C PRO A 339 -13.49 -15.11 15.34
N PRO A 340 -13.21 -14.36 16.42
CA PRO A 340 -14.09 -14.30 17.58
C PRO A 340 -15.47 -13.75 17.19
N PRO A 341 -16.53 -14.21 17.86
CA PRO A 341 -17.88 -13.72 17.62
C PRO A 341 -17.98 -12.22 17.96
N VAL A 342 -18.87 -11.49 17.28
CA VAL A 342 -18.98 -10.02 17.37
C VAL A 342 -19.27 -9.55 18.79
N GLU A 343 -19.94 -10.38 19.59
CA GLU A 343 -20.28 -10.13 20.99
C GLU A 343 -19.04 -10.02 21.89
N GLN A 344 -17.93 -10.71 21.56
CA GLN A 344 -16.67 -10.60 22.31
C GLN A 344 -15.86 -9.36 21.93
N LEU A 345 -16.26 -8.65 20.86
CA LEU A 345 -15.59 -7.46 20.35
C LEU A 345 -16.29 -6.17 20.77
N THR A 346 -17.32 -6.24 21.62
CA THR A 346 -18.10 -5.07 22.05
C THR A 346 -17.31 -4.08 22.87
N ASP A 347 -16.27 -4.54 23.57
CA ASP A 347 -15.40 -3.69 24.41
C ASP A 347 -14.56 -2.71 23.57
N LEU A 348 -14.52 -2.90 22.25
CA LEU A 348 -13.83 -2.03 21.30
C LEU A 348 -14.71 -0.93 20.72
N ARG A 349 -16.00 -0.83 21.12
CA ARG A 349 -16.95 0.14 20.56
C ARG A 349 -16.64 1.58 20.92
#